data_AF-Q4RTK3-F1
#
_entry.id   AF-Q4RTK3-F1
#
_cell.length_a   1.000
_cell.length_b   1.000
_cell.length_c   1.000
_cell.angle_alpha   90.00
_cell.angle_beta   90.00
_cell.angle_gamma   90.00
#
_symmetry.space_group_name_H-M   'P 1'
#
loop_
_entity.id
_entity.type
_entity.pdbx_description
1 polymer ?
#
loop_
_entity_poly.entity_id
_entity_poly.type
_entity_poly.pdbx_seq_one_letter_code
_entity_poly.pdbx_strand_id
1 'polypeptide(L)'
;MSCPRLGAVEVVQDRGFHLDLEDYLAGVLIMASELSRLAVNSVTAGDYSRPIRISNFINELDSGFRLLNLKNDPLRKRYDGLKYDVKKIEEVVYDLSIRGLAKE
;
A
#
# COMPACT_ATOMS: atom_id res chain seq x y z
N MET A 1 -33.04 -4.70 -2.18
CA MET A 1 -31.57 -4.66 -2.29
C MET A 1 -31.01 -5.08 -0.95
N SER A 2 -30.43 -6.27 -0.87
CA SER A 2 -29.96 -6.89 0.37
C SER A 2 -28.70 -6.20 0.89
N CYS A 3 -28.81 -5.63 2.09
CA CYS A 3 -27.70 -5.00 2.82
C CYS A 3 -26.58 -6.01 3.08
N PRO A 4 -25.31 -5.72 2.74
CA PRO A 4 -24.20 -6.58 3.11
C PRO A 4 -24.02 -6.53 4.63
N ARG A 5 -24.02 -7.71 5.28
CA ARG A 5 -23.76 -7.85 6.72
C ARG A 5 -22.26 -8.11 6.93
N LEU A 6 -21.56 -7.18 7.58
CA LEU A 6 -20.29 -7.49 8.24
C LEU A 6 -20.59 -7.83 9.71
N GLY A 7 -20.78 -9.11 10.01
CA GLY A 7 -21.12 -9.57 11.36
C GLY A 7 -22.56 -9.25 11.82
N ALA A 8 -22.74 -9.03 13.12
CA ALA A 8 -24.05 -8.86 13.79
C ALA A 8 -24.65 -7.44 13.72
N VAL A 9 -24.05 -6.54 12.92
CA VAL A 9 -24.47 -5.14 12.82
C VAL A 9 -25.15 -4.91 11.47
N GLU A 10 -26.35 -4.33 11.49
CA GLU A 10 -27.00 -3.83 10.27
C GLU A 10 -26.27 -2.58 9.79
N VAL A 11 -25.72 -2.63 8.57
CA VAL A 11 -24.96 -1.52 7.98
C VAL A 11 -25.95 -0.62 7.22
N VAL A 12 -26.64 0.29 7.90
CA VAL A 12 -27.35 1.39 7.22
C VAL A 12 -26.30 2.45 6.89
N GLN A 13 -26.22 2.90 5.63
CA GLN A 13 -25.20 3.88 5.17
C GLN A 13 -25.13 5.15 6.04
N ASP A 14 -26.25 5.54 6.67
CA ASP A 14 -26.37 6.71 7.54
C ASP A 14 -26.48 6.35 9.03
N ARG A 15 -26.64 5.07 9.38
CA ARG A 15 -26.81 4.60 10.77
C ARG A 15 -26.19 3.22 10.97
N GLY A 16 -24.96 3.18 11.45
CA GLY A 16 -24.27 1.92 11.76
C GLY A 16 -22.77 2.11 11.95
N PHE A 17 -22.06 0.99 12.12
CA PHE A 17 -20.61 0.98 12.06
C PHE A 17 -20.16 1.30 10.63
N HIS A 18 -19.39 2.37 10.47
CA HIS A 18 -18.85 2.81 9.20
C HIS A 18 -17.33 2.85 9.27
N LEU A 19 -16.69 2.65 8.11
CA LEU A 19 -15.25 2.81 7.95
C LEU A 19 -14.99 4.27 7.58
N ASP A 20 -14.31 5.00 8.46
CA ASP A 20 -13.89 6.35 8.15
C ASP A 20 -12.85 6.34 7.01
N LEU A 21 -12.89 7.35 6.15
CA LEU A 21 -11.96 7.48 5.04
C LEU A 21 -10.53 7.65 5.56
N GLU A 22 -10.35 8.36 6.68
CA GLU A 22 -9.04 8.51 7.31
C GLU A 22 -8.47 7.17 7.78
N ASP A 23 -9.30 6.32 8.39
CA ASP A 23 -8.92 4.98 8.83
C ASP A 23 -8.58 4.07 7.65
N TYR A 24 -9.38 4.14 6.57
CA TYR A 24 -9.08 3.40 5.33
C TYR A 24 -7.72 3.82 4.75
N LEU A 25 -7.48 5.11 4.57
CA LEU A 25 -6.24 5.62 4.00
C LEU A 25 -5.03 5.32 4.91
N ALA A 26 -5.20 5.40 6.23
CA ALA A 26 -4.17 5.00 7.17
C ALA A 26 -3.84 3.50 7.05
N GLY A 27 -4.86 2.65 6.92
CA GLY A 27 -4.69 1.21 6.69
C GLY A 27 -3.96 0.89 5.38
N VAL A 28 -4.26 1.64 4.32
CA VAL A 28 -3.57 1.52 3.02
C VAL A 28 -2.09 1.87 3.13
N LEU A 29 -1.73 2.90 3.91
CA LEU A 29 -0.32 3.25 4.15
C LEU A 29 0.41 2.18 4.97
N ILE A 30 -0.26 1.54 5.95
CA ILE A 30 0.32 0.42 6.70
C ILE A 30 0.57 -0.78 5.76
N MET A 31 -0.37 -1.06 4.85
CA MET A 31 -0.23 -2.09 3.84
C MET A 31 0.99 -1.82 2.93
N ALA A 32 1.22 -0.57 2.53
CA ALA A 32 2.39 -0.21 1.73
C ALA A 32 3.72 -0.56 2.43
N SER A 33 3.84 -0.29 3.72
CA SER A 33 5.03 -0.66 4.50
C SER A 33 5.22 -2.18 4.60
N GLU A 34 4.13 -2.94 4.76
CA GLU A 34 4.20 -4.41 4.75
C GLU A 34 4.56 -4.97 3.36
N LEU A 35 4.13 -4.34 2.28
CA LEU A 35 4.53 -4.71 0.92
C LEU A 35 6.03 -4.48 0.69
N SER A 36 6.61 -3.42 1.25
CA SER A 36 8.07 -3.21 1.21
C SER A 36 8.83 -4.35 1.89
N ARG A 37 8.35 -4.82 3.04
CA ARG A 37 8.89 -6.01 3.71
C ARG A 37 8.69 -7.29 2.89
N LEU A 38 7.51 -7.45 2.28
CA LEU A 38 7.20 -8.59 1.42
C LEU A 38 8.11 -8.64 0.18
N ALA A 39 8.44 -7.49 -0.42
CA ALA A 39 9.33 -7.42 -1.59
C ALA A 39 10.70 -8.04 -1.28
N VAL A 40 11.31 -7.64 -0.15
CA VAL A 40 12.60 -8.20 0.31
C VAL A 40 12.49 -9.71 0.55
N ASN A 41 11.46 -10.14 1.30
CA ASN A 41 11.26 -11.57 1.60
C ASN A 41 10.99 -12.41 0.35
N SER A 42 10.35 -11.83 -0.67
CA SER A 42 10.07 -12.50 -1.94
C SER A 42 11.37 -12.80 -2.69
N VAL A 43 12.30 -11.84 -2.71
CA VAL A 43 13.64 -12.05 -3.29
C VAL A 43 14.39 -13.15 -2.53
N THR A 44 14.34 -13.13 -1.19
CA THR A 44 14.96 -14.18 -0.36
C THR A 44 14.36 -15.57 -0.63
N ALA A 45 13.06 -15.63 -0.94
CA ALA A 45 12.36 -16.86 -1.32
C ALA A 45 12.57 -17.27 -2.79
N GLY A 46 13.33 -16.50 -3.58
CA GLY A 46 13.58 -16.78 -5.00
C GLY A 46 12.50 -16.29 -5.97
N ASP A 47 11.51 -15.54 -5.50
CA ASP A 47 10.49 -14.90 -6.35
C ASP A 47 10.93 -13.48 -6.72
N TYR A 48 11.54 -13.34 -7.91
CA TYR A 48 12.02 -12.07 -8.46
C TYR A 48 10.95 -11.30 -9.23
N SER A 49 9.78 -11.91 -9.50
CA SER A 49 8.70 -11.26 -10.24
C SER A 49 7.83 -10.37 -9.35
N ARG A 50 7.63 -10.79 -8.10
CA ARG A 50 6.76 -10.11 -7.14
C ARG A 50 7.25 -8.71 -6.72
N PRO A 51 8.56 -8.45 -6.52
CA PRO A 51 9.06 -7.10 -6.23
C PRO A 51 8.73 -6.08 -7.32
N ILE A 52 8.76 -6.47 -8.60
CA ILE A 52 8.41 -5.60 -9.74
C ILE A 52 6.93 -5.21 -9.67
N ARG A 53 6.05 -6.19 -9.41
CA ARG A 53 4.60 -5.95 -9.24
C ARG A 53 4.31 -5.04 -8.06
N ILE A 54 5.00 -5.26 -6.94
CA ILE A 54 4.89 -4.43 -5.74
C ILE A 54 5.33 -2.99 -6.05
N SER A 55 6.44 -2.80 -6.75
CA SER A 55 6.95 -1.48 -7.15
C SER A 55 5.91 -0.70 -7.95
N ASN A 56 5.32 -1.32 -8.97
CA ASN A 56 4.29 -0.67 -9.79
C ASN A 56 3.07 -0.28 -8.94
N PHE A 57 2.58 -1.18 -8.10
CA PHE A 57 1.43 -0.92 -7.23
C PHE A 57 1.69 0.22 -6.24
N ILE A 58 2.88 0.28 -5.62
CA ILE A 58 3.23 1.34 -4.68
C ILE A 58 3.37 2.70 -5.38
N ASN A 59 3.89 2.74 -6.60
CA ASN A 59 3.94 3.96 -7.40
C ASN A 59 2.55 4.47 -7.82
N GLU A 60 1.62 3.57 -8.14
CA GLU A 60 0.21 3.92 -8.37
C GLU A 60 -0.45 4.48 -7.11
N LEU A 61 -0.20 3.85 -5.96
CA LEU A 61 -0.69 4.29 -4.66
C LEU A 61 -0.16 5.68 -4.32
N ASP A 62 1.15 5.88 -4.43
CA ASP A 62 1.80 7.18 -4.20
C ASP A 62 1.23 8.27 -5.13
N SER A 63 1.05 7.96 -6.41
CA SER A 63 0.38 8.86 -7.36
C SER A 63 -1.05 9.22 -6.92
N GLY A 64 -1.81 8.26 -6.41
CA GLY A 64 -3.14 8.49 -5.87
C GLY A 64 -3.14 9.38 -4.63
N PHE A 65 -2.22 9.17 -3.69
CA PHE A 65 -2.09 10.01 -2.49
C PHE A 65 -1.64 11.44 -2.82
N ARG A 66 -0.85 11.66 -3.87
CA ARG A 66 -0.49 13.03 -4.35
C ARG A 66 -1.71 13.84 -4.79
N LEU A 67 -2.78 13.20 -5.28
CA LEU A 67 -4.02 13.88 -5.66
C LEU A 67 -4.85 14.31 -4.45
N LEU A 68 -4.63 13.69 -3.29
CA LEU A 68 -5.35 14.02 -2.07
C LEU A 68 -4.74 15.26 -1.42
N ASN A 69 -5.54 16.31 -1.25
CA ASN A 69 -5.14 17.48 -0.47
C ASN A 69 -5.23 17.18 1.04
N LEU A 70 -4.28 16.39 1.54
CA LEU A 70 -4.17 16.07 2.96
C LEU A 70 -3.82 17.34 3.75
N LYS A 71 -4.79 17.82 4.53
CA LYS A 71 -4.56 18.85 5.55
C LYS A 71 -3.59 18.28 6.61
N ASN A 72 -3.01 19.15 7.45
CA ASN A 72 -1.90 18.82 8.38
C ASN A 72 -2.33 17.91 9.54
N ASP A 73 -2.82 16.72 9.22
CA ASP A 73 -3.39 15.72 10.11
C ASP A 73 -2.43 14.52 10.25
N PRO A 74 -2.62 13.64 11.25
CA PRO A 74 -1.77 12.46 11.47
C PRO A 74 -1.56 11.58 10.23
N LEU A 75 -2.53 11.55 9.31
CA LEU A 75 -2.45 10.85 8.04
C LEU A 75 -1.33 11.39 7.14
N ARG A 76 -1.07 12.71 7.16
CA ARG A 76 0.03 13.33 6.40
C ARG A 76 1.38 12.85 6.88
N LYS A 77 1.58 12.74 8.21
CA LYS A 77 2.83 12.20 8.78
C LYS A 77 3.08 10.76 8.35
N ARG A 78 2.03 9.95 8.23
CA ARG A 78 2.14 8.57 7.72
C ARG A 78 2.46 8.56 6.23
N TYR A 79 1.81 9.40 5.44
CA TYR A 79 2.09 9.54 4.02
C TYR A 79 3.52 10.01 3.75
N ASP A 80 4.07 10.93 4.55
CA ASP A 80 5.48 11.33 4.47
C ASP A 80 6.45 10.14 4.66
N GLY A 81 6.00 9.06 5.31
CA GLY A 81 6.71 7.80 5.47
C GLY A 81 6.77 6.96 4.19
N LEU A 82 5.76 7.06 3.31
CA LEU A 82 5.63 6.23 2.10
C LEU A 82 6.83 6.36 1.16
N LYS A 83 7.45 7.55 1.07
CA LYS A 83 8.64 7.77 0.24
C LYS A 83 9.81 6.87 0.61
N TYR A 84 9.93 6.46 1.87
CA TYR A 84 10.98 5.54 2.32
C TYR A 84 10.68 4.10 1.88
N ASP A 85 9.40 3.71 1.91
CA ASP A 85 8.97 2.40 1.41
C ASP A 85 9.16 2.29 -0.10
N VAL A 86 8.80 3.34 -0.86
CA VAL A 86 9.02 3.44 -2.31
C VAL A 86 10.50 3.27 -2.63
N LYS A 87 11.36 4.09 -2.01
CA LYS A 87 12.81 4.03 -2.22
C LYS A 87 13.38 2.64 -1.95
N LYS A 88 12.95 2.00 -0.85
CA LYS A 88 13.40 0.66 -0.48
C LYS A 88 12.99 -0.40 -1.53
N ILE A 89 11.79 -0.30 -2.08
CA ILE A 89 11.32 -1.23 -3.12
C ILE A 89 12.08 -0.98 -4.44
N GLU A 90 12.32 0.28 -4.79
CA GLU A 90 13.13 0.65 -5.97
C GLU A 90 14.56 0.11 -5.87
N GLU A 91 15.19 0.20 -4.69
CA GLU A 91 16.51 -0.40 -4.44
C GLU A 91 16.50 -1.93 -4.66
N VAL A 92 15.45 -2.62 -4.20
CA VAL A 92 15.29 -4.07 -4.42
C VAL A 92 15.15 -4.38 -5.92
N VAL A 93 14.32 -3.62 -6.64
CA VAL A 93 14.15 -3.83 -8.10
C VAL A 93 15.44 -3.51 -8.85
N TYR A 94 16.14 -2.44 -8.48
CA TYR A 94 17.44 -2.09 -9.03
C TYR A 94 18.45 -3.23 -8.84
N ASP A 95 18.51 -3.81 -7.64
CA ASP A 95 19.38 -4.93 -7.33
C ASP A 95 19.09 -6.18 -8.19
N LEU A 96 17.82 -6.45 -8.48
CA LEU A 96 17.43 -7.55 -9.37
C LEU A 96 17.81 -7.26 -10.83
N SER A 97 17.62 -6.02 -11.28
CA SER A 97 17.91 -5.60 -12.65
C SER A 97 19.40 -5.68 -12.97
N ILE A 98 20.29 -5.16 -12.09
CA ILE A 98 21.74 -5.21 -12.33
C ILE A 98 22.30 -6.65 -12.31
N ARG A 99 21.60 -7.59 -11.66
CA ARG A 99 21.97 -9.01 -11.59
C ARG A 99 21.33 -9.84 -12.71
N GLY A 100 20.50 -9.24 -13.57
CA GLY A 100 19.79 -9.95 -14.64
C GLY A 100 18.73 -10.94 -14.13
N LEU A 101 18.21 -10.72 -12.91
CA LEU A 101 17.18 -11.56 -12.28
C LEU A 101 15.76 -11.03 -12.52
N ALA A 102 15.63 -9.76 -12.89
CA ALA A 102 14.39 -9.20 -13.39
C ALA A 102 14.19 -9.68 -14.84
N LYS A 103 13.26 -10.62 -15.03
CA LYS A 103 12.76 -10.96 -16.36
C LYS A 103 11.52 -10.10 -16.62
N GLU A 104 11.53 -9.38 -17.74
CA GLU A 104 10.34 -8.69 -18.28
C GLU A 104 9.16 -9.66 -18.44
#